data_AF-H9ZS11-F1
#
_entry.id   AF-H9ZS11-F1
#
_cell.length_a   1.000
_cell.length_b   1.000
_cell.length_c   1.000
_cell.angle_alpha   90.00
_cell.angle_beta   90.00
_cell.angle_gamma   90.00
#
_symmetry.space_group_name_H-M   'P 1'
#
loop_
_entity.id
_entity.type
_entity.pdbx_description
1 polymer ?
#
loop_
_entity_poly.entity_id
_entity_poly.type
_entity_poly.pdbx_seq_one_letter_code
_entity_poly.pdbx_strand_id
1 'polypeptide(L)'
;MPLLYLRFYLGSLSALFAFYLLGHYLLGFPFPTPTTLLHLALGAGAGVGLGALYHRVWPLPPPGLGRVVRLFVLLPPAFMLGIGLLVLLQAQVALPYLVPLLAWLTPDYGKAPSSTP
;
A
#
# COMPACT_ATOMS: atom_id res chain seq x y z
N MET A 1 -12.49 -12.61 4.60
CA MET A 1 -11.56 -11.82 3.76
C MET A 1 -11.41 -10.34 4.17
N PRO A 2 -12.46 -9.51 4.33
CA PRO A 2 -12.28 -8.07 4.58
C PRO A 2 -11.52 -7.77 5.88
N LEU A 3 -11.71 -8.57 6.93
CA LEU A 3 -10.98 -8.46 8.19
C LEU A 3 -9.47 -8.69 8.04
N LEU A 4 -9.03 -9.50 7.07
CA LEU A 4 -7.60 -9.74 6.82
C LEU A 4 -6.94 -8.52 6.16
N TYR A 5 -7.62 -7.91 5.19
CA TYR A 5 -7.18 -6.64 4.61
C TYR A 5 -7.19 -5.50 5.64
N LEU A 6 -8.20 -5.45 6.51
CA LEU A 6 -8.24 -4.49 7.60
C LEU A 6 -7.06 -4.69 8.56
N ARG A 7 -6.77 -5.92 8.97
CA ARG A 7 -5.61 -6.24 9.80
C ARG A 7 -4.30 -5.83 9.13
N PHE A 8 -4.14 -6.11 7.84
CA PHE A 8 -2.96 -5.69 7.08
C PHE A 8 -2.83 -4.17 7.04
N TYR A 9 -3.90 -3.46 6.69
CA TYR A 9 -3.96 -2.01 6.67
C TYR A 9 -3.58 -1.38 8.02
N LEU A 10 -4.17 -1.86 9.12
CA LEU A 10 -3.86 -1.39 10.47
C LEU A 10 -2.40 -1.69 10.84
N GLY A 11 -1.89 -2.87 10.48
CA GLY A 11 -0.49 -3.22 10.67
C GLY A 11 0.47 -2.31 9.90
N SER A 12 0.17 -2.04 8.61
CA SER A 12 0.94 -1.11 7.79
C SER A 12 0.89 0.31 8.35
N LEU A 13 -0.26 0.77 8.83
CA LEU A 13 -0.39 2.08 9.47
C LEU A 13 0.46 2.19 10.73
N SER A 14 0.37 1.20 11.62
CA SER A 14 1.19 1.17 12.83
C SER A 14 2.68 1.22 12.50
N ALA A 15 3.13 0.48 11.47
CA ALA A 15 4.51 0.52 11.01
C ALA A 15 4.91 1.89 10.45
N LEU A 16 4.05 2.52 9.63
CA LEU A 16 4.31 3.86 9.08
C LEU A 16 4.35 4.94 10.17
N PHE A 17 3.45 4.88 11.14
CA PHE A 17 3.42 5.82 12.26
C PHE A 17 4.63 5.65 13.17
N ALA A 18 5.00 4.41 13.48
CA ALA A 18 6.23 4.12 14.20
C ALA A 18 7.46 4.62 13.45
N PHE A 19 7.54 4.41 12.14
CA PHE A 19 8.63 4.93 11.30
C PHE A 19 8.75 6.46 11.37
N TYR A 20 7.63 7.19 11.24
CA TYR A 20 7.66 8.66 11.32
C TYR A 20 8.01 9.15 12.72
N LEU A 21 7.46 8.52 13.77
CA LEU A 21 7.73 8.91 15.14
C LEU A 21 9.19 8.64 15.53
N LEU A 22 9.70 7.44 15.21
CA LEU A 22 11.10 7.09 15.42
C LEU A 22 12.03 7.96 14.57
N GLY A 23 11.68 8.21 13.31
CA GLY A 23 12.45 9.10 12.44
C GLY A 23 12.53 10.53 12.98
N HIS A 24 11.47 11.03 13.64
CA HIS A 24 11.52 12.31 14.34
C HIS A 24 12.57 12.29 15.45
N TYR A 25 12.52 11.31 16.35
CA TYR A 25 13.41 11.25 17.52
C TYR A 25 14.85 10.84 17.20
N LEU A 26 15.06 10.00 16.18
CA LEU A 26 16.38 9.43 15.85
C LEU A 26 17.09 10.18 14.72
N LEU A 27 16.33 10.71 13.76
CA LEU A 27 16.87 11.27 12.50
C LEU A 27 16.52 12.76 12.30
N GLY A 28 15.78 13.37 13.22
CA GLY A 28 15.39 14.78 13.15
C GLY A 28 14.33 15.09 12.09
N PHE A 29 13.53 14.11 11.67
CA PHE A 29 12.38 14.36 10.79
C PHE A 29 11.38 15.32 11.43
N PRO A 30 10.58 16.06 10.65
CA PRO A 30 9.51 16.87 11.20
C PRO A 30 8.51 16.01 11.98
N PHE A 31 7.97 16.55 13.08
CA PHE A 31 7.01 15.84 13.90
C PHE A 31 5.75 15.50 13.07
N PRO A 32 5.23 14.24 13.14
CA PRO A 32 4.08 13.85 12.35
C PRO A 32 2.80 14.53 12.86
N THR A 33 2.35 15.56 12.15
CA THR A 33 1.10 16.27 12.45
C THR A 33 -0.12 15.37 12.21
N PRO A 34 -1.28 15.65 12.82
CA PRO A 34 -2.52 14.90 12.57
C PRO A 34 -2.86 14.81 11.08
N THR A 35 -2.62 15.88 10.32
CA THR A 35 -2.83 15.90 8.87
C THR A 35 -1.89 14.95 8.14
N THR A 36 -0.61 14.90 8.54
CA THR A 36 0.36 13.92 8.00
C THR A 36 -0.10 12.48 8.27
N LEU A 37 -0.57 12.20 9.48
CA LEU A 37 -1.10 10.88 9.84
C LEU A 37 -2.34 10.51 9.01
N LEU A 38 -3.23 11.47 8.76
CA LEU A 38 -4.40 11.29 7.90
C LEU A 38 -3.99 11.00 6.45
N HIS A 39 -3.05 11.75 5.89
CA HIS A 39 -2.53 11.50 4.54
C HIS A 39 -1.89 10.12 4.42
N LEU A 40 -1.13 9.69 5.42
CA LEU A 40 -0.59 8.32 5.50
C LEU A 40 -1.71 7.28 5.51
N ALA A 41 -2.76 7.48 6.31
CA ALA A 41 -3.92 6.59 6.36
C ALA A 41 -4.64 6.49 5.01
N LEU A 42 -4.89 7.62 4.36
CA LEU A 42 -5.56 7.67 3.06
C LEU A 42 -4.70 7.01 1.97
N GLY A 43 -3.40 7.33 1.92
CA GLY A 43 -2.47 6.69 0.99
C GLY A 43 -2.37 5.19 1.22
N ALA A 44 -2.31 4.77 2.49
CA ALA A 44 -2.23 3.36 2.82
C ALA A 44 -3.51 2.61 2.42
N GLY A 45 -4.67 3.21 2.68
CA GLY A 45 -5.97 2.67 2.29
C GLY A 45 -6.10 2.57 0.78
N ALA A 46 -5.67 3.59 0.04
CA ALA A 46 -5.66 3.58 -1.42
C ALA A 46 -4.75 2.48 -1.98
N GLY A 47 -3.54 2.33 -1.45
CA GLY A 47 -2.63 1.27 -1.84
C GLY A 47 -3.20 -0.12 -1.56
N VAL A 48 -3.68 -0.36 -0.34
CA VAL A 48 -4.29 -1.66 0.03
C VAL A 48 -5.53 -1.97 -0.81
N GLY A 49 -6.39 -0.97 -1.03
CA GLY A 49 -7.58 -1.10 -1.86
C GLY A 49 -7.23 -1.45 -3.31
N LEU A 50 -6.21 -0.78 -3.88
CA LEU A 50 -5.74 -1.05 -5.23
C LEU A 50 -5.12 -2.45 -5.35
N GLY A 51 -4.29 -2.86 -4.40
CA GLY A 51 -3.73 -4.21 -4.36
C GLY A 51 -4.82 -5.29 -4.28
N ALA A 52 -5.81 -5.09 -3.41
CA ALA A 52 -6.95 -5.99 -3.28
C ALA A 52 -7.81 -6.04 -4.56
N LEU A 53 -8.02 -4.91 -5.23
CA LEU A 53 -8.69 -4.85 -6.52
C LEU A 53 -7.91 -5.63 -7.59
N TYR A 54 -6.59 -5.44 -7.64
CA TYR A 54 -5.72 -6.14 -8.58
C TYR A 54 -5.72 -7.65 -8.34
N HIS A 55 -5.76 -8.14 -7.10
CA HIS A 55 -5.89 -9.58 -6.84
C HIS A 55 -7.20 -10.16 -7.39
N ARG A 56 -8.27 -9.36 -7.46
CA ARG A 56 -9.55 -9.80 -8.03
C ARG A 56 -9.55 -9.84 -9.56
N VAL A 57 -8.93 -8.85 -10.19
CA VAL A 57 -8.88 -8.73 -11.66
C VAL A 57 -7.78 -9.62 -12.25
N TRP A 58 -6.63 -9.69 -11.56
CA TRP A 58 -5.46 -10.46 -11.96
C TRP A 58 -4.86 -11.16 -10.72
N PRO A 59 -5.28 -12.42 -10.46
CA PRO A 59 -4.83 -13.23 -9.33
C PRO A 59 -3.30 -13.29 -9.24
N LEU A 60 -2.77 -13.33 -8.02
CA LEU A 60 -1.33 -13.26 -7.81
C LEU A 60 -0.64 -14.52 -8.38
N PRO A 61 0.22 -14.40 -9.41
CA PRO A 61 0.91 -15.57 -9.95
C PRO A 61 1.92 -16.13 -8.95
N PRO A 62 2.29 -17.42 -9.09
CA PRO A 62 3.38 -18.01 -8.32
C PRO A 62 4.69 -17.22 -8.52
N PRO A 63 5.67 -17.38 -7.62
CA PRO A 63 6.98 -16.73 -7.77
C PRO A 63 7.59 -17.02 -9.14
N GLY A 64 7.99 -15.98 -9.88
CA GLY A 64 8.53 -16.09 -11.23
C GLY A 64 8.26 -14.84 -12.08
N LEU A 65 8.49 -14.95 -13.39
CA LEU A 65 8.34 -13.82 -14.33
C LEU A 65 6.95 -13.21 -14.32
N GLY A 66 5.88 -14.01 -14.16
CA GLY A 66 4.52 -13.50 -14.09
C GLY A 66 4.31 -12.51 -12.94
N ARG A 67 4.98 -12.72 -11.79
CA ARG A 67 4.91 -11.81 -10.64
C ARG A 67 5.62 -10.48 -10.92
N VAL A 68 6.73 -10.54 -11.66
CA VAL A 68 7.48 -9.35 -12.10
C VAL A 68 6.65 -8.55 -13.10
N VAL A 69 6.06 -9.20 -14.10
CA VAL A 69 5.16 -8.54 -15.08
C VAL A 69 3.99 -7.86 -14.38
N ARG A 70 3.34 -8.55 -13.44
CA ARG A 70 2.24 -7.98 -12.66
C ARG A 70 2.68 -6.74 -11.88
N LEU A 71 3.88 -6.72 -11.32
CA LEU A 71 4.44 -5.54 -10.66
C LEU A 71 4.57 -4.37 -11.64
N PHE A 72 5.15 -4.59 -12.83
CA PHE A 72 5.30 -3.54 -13.85
C PHE A 72 3.96 -3.02 -14.38
N VAL A 73 2.91 -3.85 -14.40
CA VAL A 73 1.56 -3.42 -14.79
C VAL A 73 0.86 -2.67 -13.66
N LEU A 74 1.08 -3.06 -12.40
CA LEU A 74 0.49 -2.41 -11.22
C LEU A 74 1.15 -1.06 -10.90
N LEU A 75 2.46 -0.94 -11.11
CA LEU A 75 3.22 0.24 -10.68
C LEU A 75 2.70 1.55 -11.29
N PRO A 76 2.52 1.67 -12.63
CA PRO A 76 2.09 2.93 -13.24
C PRO A 76 0.74 3.44 -12.72
N PRO A 77 -0.35 2.64 -12.68
CA PRO A 77 -1.62 3.13 -12.16
C PRO A 77 -1.56 3.42 -10.66
N ALA A 78 -0.83 2.64 -9.87
CA ALA A 78 -0.65 2.93 -8.45
C ALA A 78 0.12 4.24 -8.21
N PHE A 79 1.14 4.49 -9.03
CA PHE A 79 1.97 5.69 -8.94
C PHE A 79 1.15 6.93 -9.34
N MET A 80 0.40 6.85 -10.44
CA MET A 80 -0.52 7.90 -10.87
C MET A 80 -1.63 8.17 -9.84
N LEU A 81 -2.17 7.13 -9.20
CA LEU A 81 -3.12 7.31 -8.10
C LEU A 81 -2.48 8.06 -6.92
N GLY A 82 -1.24 7.70 -6.56
CA GLY A 82 -0.48 8.41 -5.53
C GLY A 82 -0.20 9.88 -5.88
N ILE A 83 0.11 10.18 -7.14
CA ILE A 83 0.23 11.57 -7.65
C ILE A 83 -1.10 12.30 -7.55
N GLY A 84 -2.20 11.68 -7.99
CA GLY A 84 -3.54 12.27 -7.91
C GLY A 84 -3.93 12.62 -6.47
N LEU A 85 -3.68 11.71 -5.52
CA LEU A 85 -3.92 11.97 -4.10
C LEU A 85 -2.99 13.06 -3.53
N LEU A 86 -1.72 13.07 -3.93
CA LEU A 86 -0.76 14.11 -3.54
C LEU A 86 -1.28 15.50 -3.93
N VAL A 87 -1.69 15.66 -5.19
CA VAL A 87 -2.19 16.92 -5.73
C VAL A 87 -3.54 17.29 -5.11
N LEU A 88 -4.46 16.32 -4.98
CA LEU A 88 -5.79 16.58 -4.43
C LEU A 88 -5.75 17.02 -2.96
N LEU A 89 -4.92 16.37 -2.16
CA LEU A 89 -4.84 16.60 -0.71
C LEU A 89 -3.78 17.64 -0.33
N GLN A 90 -3.01 18.15 -1.31
CA GLN A 90 -1.84 18.98 -1.07
C GLN A 90 -0.91 18.33 -0.03
N ALA A 91 -0.74 17.01 -0.13
CA ALA A 91 -0.07 16.23 0.90
C ALA A 91 1.44 16.50 0.89
N GLN A 92 2.02 16.63 2.09
CA GLN A 92 3.48 16.75 2.26
C GLN A 92 4.17 15.38 2.41
N VAL A 93 3.42 14.30 2.21
CA VAL A 93 3.89 12.92 2.34
C VAL A 93 4.12 12.34 0.95
N ALA A 94 5.07 11.43 0.85
CA ALA A 94 5.46 10.73 -0.37
C ALA A 94 4.39 9.73 -0.91
N LEU A 95 3.14 10.18 -1.08
CA LEU A 95 2.01 9.37 -1.59
C LEU A 95 2.30 8.67 -2.93
N PRO A 96 3.02 9.26 -3.90
CA PRO A 96 3.38 8.59 -5.16
C PRO A 96 4.21 7.32 -4.96
N TYR A 97 4.89 7.17 -3.82
CA TYR A 97 5.70 5.99 -3.51
C TYR A 97 4.99 5.06 -2.52
N LEU A 98 4.25 5.63 -1.57
CA LEU A 98 3.51 4.86 -0.57
C LEU A 98 2.39 4.03 -1.20
N VAL A 99 1.61 4.62 -2.11
CA VAL A 99 0.48 3.92 -2.75
C VAL A 99 0.95 2.70 -3.55
N PRO A 100 1.95 2.80 -4.46
CA PRO A 100 2.52 1.62 -5.12
C PRO A 100 3.09 0.59 -4.17
N LEU A 101 3.81 1.02 -3.14
CA LEU A 101 4.44 0.13 -2.18
C LEU A 101 3.39 -0.74 -1.49
N LEU A 102 2.32 -0.13 -0.96
CA LEU A 102 1.29 -0.90 -0.28
C LEU A 102 0.42 -1.70 -1.25
N ALA A 103 0.15 -1.19 -2.46
CA ALA A 103 -0.53 -1.97 -3.48
C ALA A 103 0.24 -3.25 -3.84
N TRP A 104 1.57 -3.17 -3.89
CA TRP A 104 2.43 -4.32 -4.14
C TRP A 104 2.50 -5.28 -2.94
N LEU A 105 2.69 -4.75 -1.72
CA LEU A 105 2.82 -5.56 -0.50
C LEU A 105 1.50 -6.19 -0.03
N THR A 106 0.37 -5.70 -0.54
CA THR A 106 -0.95 -6.23 -0.17
C THR A 106 -1.01 -7.73 -0.45
N PRO A 107 -1.24 -8.58 0.57
CA PRO A 107 -1.30 -10.02 0.38
C PRO A 107 -2.53 -10.45 -0.42
N ASP A 108 -2.40 -11.53 -1.18
CA ASP A 108 -3.56 -12.18 -1.80
C ASP A 108 -4.25 -13.05 -0.75
N TYR A 109 -5.42 -12.62 -0.29
CA TYR A 109 -6.29 -13.40 0.59
C TYR A 109 -7.34 -14.20 -0.19
N GLY A 110 -7.20 -14.38 -1.50
CA GLY A 110 -8.05 -15.26 -2.31
C GLY A 110 -8.01 -16.72 -1.84
N LYS A 111 -8.98 -17.54 -2.28
CA LYS A 111 -8.94 -18.98 -2.02
C LYS A 111 -7.68 -19.55 -2.67
N ALA A 112 -6.86 -20.27 -1.90
CA ALA A 112 -5.79 -21.08 -2.45
C ALA A 112 -6.39 -22.00 -3.53
N PRO A 113 -5.74 -22.18 -4.70
CA PRO A 113 -6.17 -23.21 -5.63
C PRO A 113 -6.17 -24.52 -4.87
N SER A 114 -7.31 -25.22 -4.86
CA SER A 114 -7.38 -26.59 -4.38
C SER A 114 -6.27 -27.36 -5.08
N SER A 115 -5.34 -27.92 -4.31
CA SER A 115 -4.40 -28.91 -4.82
C SER A 115 -5.26 -30.03 -5.44
N THR A 116 -5.42 -30.01 -6.75
CA THR A 116 -5.94 -31.17 -7.47
C THR A 116 -4.91 -32.29 -7.30
N PRO A 117 -5.36 -33.49 -6.91
CA PRO A 117 -4.51 -34.63 -6.59
C PRO A 117 -3.67 -35.09 -7.78
#